data_AF-A0A1G0CL38-F1
#
_entry.id   AF-A0A1G0CL38-F1
#
_cell.length_a   1.000
_cell.length_b   1.000
_cell.length_c   1.000
_cell.angle_alpha   90.00
_cell.angle_beta   90.00
_cell.angle_gamma   90.00
#
_symmetry.space_group_name_H-M   'P 1'
#
loop_
_entity.id
_entity.type
_entity.pdbx_description
1 polymer ?
#
loop_
_entity_poly.entity_id
_entity_poly.type
_entity_poly.pdbx_seq_one_letter_code
_entity_poly.pdbx_strand_id
1 'polypeptide(L)'
;MKTLTLSLVLFLFYGFSLAQEDEFTPPRFVKQPIENTGCYAYFPNDVEMVFDLSYSPDSSKVYTGDFLSGNFHYSIILVQLKDLVMQTTEEKDDMLVSYLDYLQGTVGIVGSAGYGKGHTMESNPSAVGIIDYWEDDEGDQWSVKAWADGSTMAILFIYGATEYPSYGAGQLFLNGFRFN
;
A
#
# COMPACT_ATOMS: atom_id res chain seq x y z
N MET A 1 -31.80 -70.92 -1.17
CA MET A 1 -31.42 -70.49 -2.53
C MET A 1 -31.49 -68.96 -2.54
N LYS A 2 -30.35 -68.24 -2.43
CA LYS A 2 -29.61 -67.55 -3.53
C LYS A 2 -30.57 -66.73 -4.41
N THR A 3 -30.54 -65.40 -4.44
CA THR A 3 -29.47 -64.49 -4.96
C THR A 3 -29.67 -63.06 -4.39
N LEU A 4 -28.70 -62.41 -3.72
CA LEU A 4 -27.56 -61.61 -4.22
C LEU A 4 -27.91 -60.33 -5.04
N THR A 5 -27.82 -59.19 -4.35
CA THR A 5 -27.32 -57.83 -4.72
C THR A 5 -27.80 -57.08 -5.96
N LEU A 6 -28.16 -55.80 -5.78
CA LEU A 6 -27.42 -54.69 -6.42
C LEU A 6 -27.64 -53.36 -5.67
N SER A 7 -26.55 -52.76 -5.18
CA SER A 7 -26.49 -51.44 -4.56
C SER A 7 -26.75 -50.34 -5.60
N LEU A 8 -27.62 -49.38 -5.27
CA LEU A 8 -27.75 -48.12 -6.00
C LEU A 8 -26.94 -47.05 -5.25
N VAL A 9 -25.72 -46.78 -5.71
CA VAL A 9 -24.92 -45.64 -5.24
C VAL A 9 -25.31 -44.42 -6.08
N LEU A 10 -25.87 -43.43 -5.41
CA LEU A 10 -26.25 -42.13 -5.96
C LEU A 10 -24.98 -41.26 -6.10
N PHE A 11 -24.47 -41.06 -7.33
CA PHE A 11 -23.43 -40.07 -7.58
C PHE A 11 -24.08 -38.71 -7.89
N LEU A 12 -24.23 -37.88 -6.85
CA LEU A 12 -24.39 -36.43 -7.03
C LEU A 12 -23.01 -35.85 -7.38
N PHE A 13 -22.74 -35.68 -8.67
CA PHE A 13 -21.62 -34.85 -9.13
C PHE A 13 -21.98 -33.38 -8.86
N TYR A 14 -21.67 -32.89 -7.67
CA TYR A 14 -21.42 -31.46 -7.51
C TYR A 14 -20.16 -31.17 -8.32
N GLY A 15 -20.31 -30.39 -9.40
CA GLY A 15 -19.19 -29.86 -10.15
C GLY A 15 -18.37 -28.96 -9.22
N PHE A 16 -17.35 -29.55 -8.59
CA PHE A 16 -16.25 -28.78 -8.02
C PHE A 16 -15.51 -28.18 -9.21
N SER A 17 -15.85 -26.94 -9.55
CA SER A 17 -14.96 -26.11 -10.35
C SER A 17 -13.75 -25.87 -9.45
N LEU A 18 -12.66 -26.60 -9.69
CA LEU A 18 -11.36 -26.24 -9.13
C LEU A 18 -11.02 -24.89 -9.76
N ALA A 19 -11.28 -23.80 -9.03
CA ALA A 19 -10.69 -22.51 -9.36
C ALA A 19 -9.18 -22.75 -9.37
N GLN A 20 -8.59 -22.71 -10.56
CA GLN A 20 -7.15 -22.69 -10.71
C GLN A 20 -6.74 -21.33 -10.16
N GLU A 21 -6.14 -21.29 -8.97
CA GLU A 21 -5.52 -20.07 -8.46
C GLU A 21 -4.42 -19.71 -9.46
N ASP A 22 -4.61 -18.62 -10.20
CA ASP A 22 -3.56 -18.06 -11.03
C ASP A 22 -2.36 -17.77 -10.11
N GLU A 23 -1.22 -18.38 -10.43
CA GLU A 23 0.01 -18.22 -9.65
C GLU A 23 0.41 -16.73 -9.66
N PHE A 24 0.34 -16.09 -8.49
CA PHE A 24 0.67 -14.68 -8.36
C PHE A 24 2.12 -14.43 -8.76
N THR A 25 2.32 -13.57 -9.76
CA THR A 25 3.64 -13.09 -10.17
C THR A 25 3.73 -11.58 -9.91
N PRO A 26 4.64 -11.11 -9.03
CA PRO A 26 4.77 -9.68 -8.77
C PRO A 26 5.26 -8.95 -10.03
N PRO A 27 4.82 -7.70 -10.27
CA PRO A 27 5.30 -6.92 -11.39
C PRO A 27 6.79 -6.59 -11.23
N ARG A 28 7.42 -6.17 -12.33
CA ARG A 28 8.77 -5.60 -12.24
C ARG A 28 8.67 -4.16 -11.81
N PHE A 29 9.49 -3.78 -10.84
CA PHE A 29 9.52 -2.41 -10.36
C PHE A 29 10.60 -1.59 -11.07
N VAL A 30 10.26 -0.37 -11.45
CA VAL A 30 11.18 0.61 -12.05
C VAL A 30 11.14 1.91 -11.28
N LYS A 31 12.31 2.52 -11.05
CA LYS A 31 12.40 3.84 -10.42
C LYS A 31 11.82 4.89 -11.36
N GLN A 32 10.86 5.68 -10.90
CA GLN A 32 10.25 6.78 -11.64
C GLN A 32 10.23 8.05 -10.77
N PRO A 33 10.34 9.24 -11.38
CA PRO A 33 10.10 10.50 -10.67
C PRO A 33 8.61 10.62 -10.32
N ILE A 34 8.33 11.28 -9.19
CA ILE A 34 6.97 11.72 -8.85
C ILE A 34 6.82 13.14 -9.36
N GLU A 35 6.30 13.28 -10.57
CA GLU A 35 6.12 14.58 -11.25
C GLU A 35 7.40 15.45 -11.18
N ASN A 36 7.25 16.75 -10.94
CA ASN A 36 8.34 17.71 -10.79
C ASN A 36 8.74 17.95 -9.32
N THR A 37 8.50 16.97 -8.44
CA THR A 37 8.75 17.14 -6.99
C THR A 37 10.21 16.92 -6.58
N GLY A 38 11.01 16.31 -7.45
CA GLY A 38 12.37 15.86 -7.14
C GLY A 38 12.41 14.53 -6.38
N CYS A 39 11.28 14.02 -5.91
CA CYS A 39 11.17 12.72 -5.26
C CYS A 39 11.02 11.59 -6.28
N TYR A 40 11.36 10.38 -5.88
CA TYR A 40 11.25 9.17 -6.71
C TYR A 40 10.64 8.02 -5.92
N ALA A 41 10.02 7.07 -6.61
CA ALA A 41 9.67 5.78 -6.04
C ALA A 41 9.81 4.67 -7.09
N TYR A 42 9.78 3.42 -6.64
CA TYR A 42 9.78 2.25 -7.50
C TYR A 42 8.32 1.84 -7.74
N PHE A 43 7.87 1.84 -9.00
CA PHE A 43 6.49 1.49 -9.36
C PHE A 43 6.45 0.29 -10.30
N PRO A 44 5.32 -0.45 -10.37
CA PRO A 44 5.09 -1.45 -11.40
C PRO A 44 5.35 -0.87 -12.80
N ASN A 45 6.05 -1.61 -13.65
CA ASN A 45 6.48 -1.15 -14.97
C ASN A 45 5.45 -1.39 -16.08
N ASP A 46 4.29 -1.90 -15.71
CA ASP A 46 3.16 -2.27 -16.55
C ASP A 46 1.98 -1.27 -16.40
N VAL A 47 2.16 -0.20 -15.63
CA VAL A 47 1.16 0.86 -15.42
C VAL A 47 1.58 2.19 -16.05
N GLU A 48 0.59 3.02 -16.39
CA GLU A 48 0.83 4.41 -16.74
C GLU A 48 0.89 5.27 -15.47
N MET A 49 1.97 6.03 -15.32
CA MET A 49 2.20 6.86 -14.15
C MET A 49 1.50 8.22 -14.30
N VAL A 50 0.26 8.31 -13.83
CA VAL A 50 -0.51 9.55 -13.77
C VAL A 50 -0.71 9.94 -12.30
N PHE A 51 -0.33 11.18 -11.96
CA PHE A 51 -0.54 11.73 -10.62
C PHE A 51 -1.55 12.87 -10.65
N ASP A 52 -2.48 12.85 -9.71
CA ASP A 52 -3.38 13.96 -9.45
C ASP A 52 -2.73 14.96 -8.49
N LEU A 53 -2.64 16.22 -8.92
CA LEU A 53 -2.20 17.33 -8.07
C LEU A 53 -3.41 18.05 -7.47
N SER A 54 -3.45 18.09 -6.14
CA SER A 54 -4.38 18.91 -5.37
C SER A 54 -3.64 19.77 -4.34
N TYR A 55 -4.40 20.63 -3.66
CA TYR A 55 -3.90 21.47 -2.58
C TYR A 55 -4.73 21.26 -1.34
N SER A 56 -4.08 21.04 -0.20
CA SER A 56 -4.73 21.03 1.10
C SER A 56 -5.13 22.46 1.52
N PRO A 57 -5.96 22.62 2.58
CA PRO A 57 -6.43 23.94 3.01
C PRO A 57 -5.31 24.93 3.39
N ASP A 58 -4.17 24.43 3.87
CA ASP A 58 -2.96 25.20 4.16
C ASP A 58 -2.11 25.51 2.91
N SER A 59 -2.61 25.15 1.72
CA SER A 59 -1.93 25.25 0.42
C SER A 59 -0.68 24.37 0.27
N SER A 60 -0.51 23.35 1.11
CA SER A 60 0.48 22.30 0.84
C SER A 60 0.09 21.53 -0.43
N LYS A 61 1.07 21.11 -1.22
CA LYS A 61 0.82 20.36 -2.46
C LYS A 61 0.64 18.89 -2.13
N VAL A 62 -0.36 18.27 -2.72
CA VAL A 62 -0.65 16.85 -2.54
C VAL A 62 -0.67 16.18 -3.91
N TYR A 63 0.22 15.24 -4.13
CA TYR A 63 0.31 14.41 -5.32
C TYR A 63 -0.18 13.01 -4.97
N THR A 64 -1.26 12.56 -5.61
CA THR A 64 -1.84 11.24 -5.39
C THR A 64 -1.69 10.41 -6.65
N GLY A 65 -1.21 9.18 -6.51
CA GLY A 65 -1.18 8.20 -7.59
C GLY A 65 -1.71 6.87 -7.08
N ASP A 66 -2.56 6.22 -7.87
CA ASP A 66 -3.10 4.90 -7.58
C ASP A 66 -3.01 4.02 -8.83
N PHE A 67 -2.24 2.94 -8.74
CA PHE A 67 -1.85 2.14 -9.90
C PHE A 67 -2.24 0.69 -9.71
N LEU A 68 -3.26 0.23 -10.45
CA LEU A 68 -3.67 -1.16 -10.48
C LEU A 68 -2.72 -1.97 -11.37
N SER A 69 -1.99 -2.93 -10.77
CA SER A 69 -1.20 -3.94 -11.50
C SER A 69 -1.60 -5.33 -11.00
N GLY A 70 -2.08 -6.17 -11.91
CA GLY A 70 -2.76 -7.42 -11.55
C GLY A 70 -4.02 -7.13 -10.72
N ASN A 71 -4.07 -7.69 -9.51
CA ASN A 71 -5.20 -7.55 -8.58
C ASN A 71 -4.90 -6.62 -7.39
N PHE A 72 -3.80 -5.88 -7.45
CA PHE A 72 -3.35 -5.04 -6.35
C PHE A 72 -3.15 -3.60 -6.80
N HIS A 73 -3.59 -2.69 -5.95
CA HIS A 73 -3.32 -1.28 -6.07
C HIS A 73 -1.98 -0.95 -5.42
N TYR A 74 -1.15 -0.21 -6.13
CA TYR A 74 0.08 0.38 -5.64
C TYR A 74 -0.15 1.88 -5.60
N SER A 75 -0.36 2.40 -4.40
CA SER A 75 -0.81 3.77 -4.18
C SER A 75 0.24 4.60 -3.47
N ILE A 76 0.28 5.89 -3.75
CA ILE A 76 1.14 6.85 -3.05
C ILE A 76 0.44 8.19 -2.90
N ILE A 77 0.59 8.79 -1.73
CA ILE A 77 0.26 10.19 -1.47
C ILE A 77 1.56 10.89 -1.06
N LEU A 78 1.99 11.88 -1.83
CA LEU A 78 3.14 12.72 -1.53
C LEU A 78 2.67 14.13 -1.18
N VAL A 79 3.06 14.61 -0.01
CA VAL A 79 2.71 15.93 0.51
C VAL A 79 3.98 16.78 0.60
N GLN A 80 4.00 17.93 -0.09
CA GLN A 80 5.02 18.96 0.11
C GLN A 80 4.42 20.08 0.95
N LEU A 81 4.88 20.15 2.21
CA LEU A 81 4.42 21.13 3.18
C LEU A 81 4.87 22.52 2.77
N LYS A 82 3.95 23.48 2.78
CA LYS A 82 4.24 24.84 2.31
C LYS A 82 5.02 25.67 3.34
N ASP A 83 4.45 25.84 4.53
CA ASP A 83 4.96 26.76 5.55
C ASP A 83 5.39 26.04 6.85
N LEU A 84 5.21 24.72 6.91
CA LEU A 84 5.58 23.88 8.06
C LEU A 84 6.86 23.09 7.76
N VAL A 85 7.81 23.12 8.71
CA VAL A 85 9.01 22.27 8.67
C VAL A 85 9.22 21.60 10.02
N MET A 86 9.01 20.28 10.08
CA MET A 86 9.23 19.46 11.27
C MET A 86 10.74 19.30 11.51
N GLN A 87 11.20 19.77 12.66
CA GLN A 87 12.61 19.81 13.04
C GLN A 87 13.04 18.55 13.79
N THR A 88 12.15 17.98 14.59
CA THR A 88 12.47 16.85 15.47
C THR A 88 11.91 15.53 14.93
N THR A 89 12.45 14.40 15.41
CA THR A 89 11.90 13.06 15.16
C THR A 89 10.46 12.96 15.68
N GLU A 90 10.20 13.52 16.85
CA GLU A 90 8.87 13.50 17.50
C GLU A 90 7.83 14.26 16.66
N GLU A 91 8.15 15.47 16.20
CA GLU A 91 7.26 16.24 15.33
C GLU A 91 6.92 15.51 14.03
N LYS A 92 7.88 14.79 13.45
CA LYS A 92 7.66 14.00 12.24
C LYS A 92 6.80 12.77 12.51
N ASP A 93 7.08 12.04 13.58
CA ASP A 93 6.27 10.88 13.97
C ASP A 93 4.83 11.29 14.29
N ASP A 94 4.63 12.40 15.01
CA ASP A 94 3.30 12.89 15.37
C ASP A 94 2.51 13.38 14.15
N MET A 95 3.17 14.03 13.21
CA MET A 95 2.55 14.41 11.94
C MET A 95 2.15 13.19 11.12
N LEU A 96 3.05 12.19 10.99
CA LEU A 96 2.74 10.97 10.27
C LEU A 96 1.57 10.22 10.91
N VAL A 97 1.55 10.08 12.24
CA VAL A 97 0.43 9.48 12.98
C VAL A 97 -0.86 10.23 12.69
N SER A 98 -0.86 11.55 12.85
CA SER A 98 -2.05 12.38 12.62
C SER A 98 -2.58 12.24 11.18
N TYR A 99 -1.68 12.14 10.20
CA TYR A 99 -2.04 11.96 8.80
C TYR A 99 -2.59 10.55 8.52
N LEU A 100 -1.98 9.51 9.11
CA LEU A 100 -2.46 8.13 9.00
C LEU A 100 -3.83 7.94 9.67
N ASP A 101 -4.06 8.55 10.84
CA ASP A 101 -5.37 8.54 11.52
C ASP A 101 -6.45 9.19 10.63
N TYR A 102 -6.12 10.32 9.99
CA TYR A 102 -7.00 10.98 9.03
C TYR A 102 -7.33 10.08 7.83
N LEU A 103 -6.31 9.42 7.27
CA LEU A 103 -6.49 8.51 6.14
C LEU A 103 -7.36 7.31 6.52
N GLN A 104 -7.11 6.69 7.68
CA GLN A 104 -7.92 5.59 8.19
C GLN A 104 -9.40 5.95 8.24
N GLY A 105 -9.73 7.13 8.76
CA GLY A 105 -11.12 7.62 8.79
C GLY A 105 -11.70 7.94 7.41
N THR A 106 -10.85 8.31 6.44
CA THR A 106 -11.29 8.69 5.08
C THR A 106 -11.57 7.47 4.20
N VAL A 107 -10.76 6.40 4.34
CA VAL A 107 -10.87 5.19 3.50
C VAL A 107 -11.62 4.05 4.19
N GLY A 108 -12.24 4.30 5.33
CA GLY A 108 -13.11 3.31 6.00
C GLY A 108 -12.34 2.19 6.70
N ILE A 109 -11.14 2.44 7.22
CA ILE A 109 -10.37 1.42 7.95
C ILE A 109 -11.10 0.97 9.22
N VAL A 110 -11.33 -0.35 9.33
CA VAL A 110 -11.98 -1.00 10.48
C VAL A 110 -11.01 -1.83 11.32
N GLY A 111 -9.84 -2.18 10.78
CA GLY A 111 -8.78 -2.91 11.46
C GLY A 111 -7.40 -2.31 11.23
N SER A 112 -6.56 -2.30 12.27
CA SER A 112 -5.15 -1.88 12.18
C SER A 112 -4.28 -2.74 13.09
N ALA A 113 -3.09 -3.11 12.61
CA ALA A 113 -2.08 -3.81 13.41
C ALA A 113 -1.37 -2.88 14.41
N GLY A 114 -1.39 -1.58 14.14
CA GLY A 114 -0.84 -0.52 14.97
C GLY A 114 0.46 0.05 14.40
N TYR A 115 0.73 1.31 14.74
CA TYR A 115 1.86 2.07 14.19
C TYR A 115 3.22 1.54 14.65
N GLY A 116 3.93 0.87 13.74
CA GLY A 116 5.33 0.51 13.88
C GLY A 116 6.23 1.70 13.55
N LYS A 117 6.62 2.48 14.57
CA LYS A 117 7.53 3.63 14.45
C LYS A 117 9.00 3.21 14.42
N GLY A 118 9.89 4.17 14.17
CA GLY A 118 11.35 4.01 14.31
C GLY A 118 12.07 3.52 13.06
N HIS A 119 11.40 3.53 11.90
CA HIS A 119 12.07 3.24 10.64
C HIS A 119 12.91 4.43 10.18
N THR A 120 14.07 4.13 9.60
CA THR A 120 15.02 5.12 9.08
C THR A 120 15.31 4.85 7.61
N MET A 121 15.80 5.88 6.91
CA MET A 121 16.21 5.78 5.52
C MET A 121 17.70 6.09 5.40
N GLU A 122 18.49 5.15 4.91
CA GLU A 122 19.96 5.34 4.78
C GLU A 122 20.32 6.52 3.88
N SER A 123 19.60 6.69 2.77
CA SER A 123 19.82 7.80 1.84
C SER A 123 19.35 9.16 2.37
N ASN A 124 18.57 9.19 3.44
CA ASN A 124 18.11 10.42 4.08
C ASN A 124 18.06 10.23 5.62
N PRO A 125 19.18 10.44 6.33
CA PRO A 125 19.28 10.13 7.75
C PRO A 125 18.36 10.96 8.67
N SER A 126 17.81 12.08 8.19
CA SER A 126 16.83 12.87 8.96
C SER A 126 15.41 12.36 8.79
N ALA A 127 15.16 11.43 7.86
CA ALA A 127 13.85 10.89 7.61
C ALA A 127 13.46 9.83 8.65
N VAL A 128 12.20 9.90 9.07
CA VAL A 128 11.54 8.90 9.92
C VAL A 128 10.47 8.19 9.12
N GLY A 129 10.13 6.97 9.51
CA GLY A 129 9.04 6.24 8.88
C GLY A 129 8.23 5.39 9.85
N ILE A 130 6.99 5.16 9.44
CA ILE A 130 5.98 4.34 10.13
C ILE A 130 5.51 3.24 9.19
N ILE A 131 5.33 2.03 9.71
CA ILE A 131 4.57 0.97 9.04
C ILE A 131 3.26 0.71 9.76
N ASP A 132 2.28 0.23 9.01
CA ASP A 132 1.08 -0.39 9.56
C ASP A 132 0.48 -1.36 8.53
N TYR A 133 -0.46 -2.18 8.98
CA TYR A 133 -1.29 -3.04 8.14
C TYR A 133 -2.75 -2.79 8.51
N TRP A 134 -3.58 -2.53 7.51
CA TRP A 134 -4.99 -2.20 7.71
C TRP A 134 -5.93 -3.18 7.04
N GLU A 135 -7.17 -3.18 7.50
CA GLU A 135 -8.34 -3.80 6.86
C GLU A 135 -9.43 -2.74 6.77
N ASP A 136 -10.02 -2.55 5.59
CA ASP A 136 -11.14 -1.63 5.38
C ASP A 136 -12.51 -2.30 5.53
N ASP A 137 -13.57 -1.51 5.41
CA ASP A 137 -14.94 -1.99 5.56
C ASP A 137 -15.45 -2.86 4.39
N GLU A 138 -14.68 -2.93 3.30
CA GLU A 138 -14.89 -3.86 2.18
C GLU A 138 -14.12 -5.18 2.35
N GLY A 139 -13.22 -5.25 3.34
CA GLY A 139 -12.39 -6.42 3.66
C GLY A 139 -11.05 -6.46 2.93
N ASP A 140 -10.72 -5.41 2.17
CA ASP A 140 -9.44 -5.28 1.50
C ASP A 140 -8.31 -5.12 2.52
N GLN A 141 -7.15 -5.70 2.19
CA GLN A 141 -5.98 -5.75 3.06
C GLN A 141 -4.94 -4.75 2.58
N TRP A 142 -4.48 -3.88 3.48
CA TRP A 142 -3.58 -2.79 3.16
C TRP A 142 -2.23 -2.97 3.85
N SER A 143 -1.14 -2.86 3.10
CA SER A 143 0.21 -2.67 3.64
C SER A 143 0.62 -1.22 3.49
N VAL A 144 0.99 -0.56 4.59
CA VAL A 144 1.24 0.88 4.62
C VAL A 144 2.67 1.20 5.02
N LYS A 145 3.29 2.15 4.31
CA LYS A 145 4.57 2.74 4.70
C LYS A 145 4.53 4.25 4.54
N ALA A 146 4.73 4.96 5.64
CA ALA A 146 4.85 6.41 5.64
C ALA A 146 6.30 6.85 5.89
N TRP A 147 6.68 7.98 5.29
CA TRP A 147 7.99 8.63 5.43
C TRP A 147 7.82 10.14 5.60
N ALA A 148 8.65 10.76 6.43
CA ALA A 148 8.74 12.23 6.57
C ALA A 148 10.19 12.68 6.78
N ASP A 149 10.64 13.72 6.04
CA ASP A 149 11.99 14.29 6.17
C ASP A 149 12.04 15.64 6.91
N GLY A 150 10.89 16.26 7.11
CA GLY A 150 10.73 17.58 7.71
C GLY A 150 9.79 18.48 6.92
N SER A 151 9.91 18.49 5.58
CA SER A 151 9.10 19.33 4.69
C SER A 151 8.29 18.53 3.68
N THR A 152 8.65 17.26 3.49
CA THR A 152 7.94 16.34 2.60
C THR A 152 7.49 15.13 3.40
N MET A 153 6.30 14.64 3.06
CA MET A 153 5.80 13.34 3.50
C MET A 153 5.45 12.47 2.29
N ALA A 154 5.59 11.17 2.41
CA ALA A 154 5.11 10.20 1.44
C ALA A 154 4.46 9.03 2.16
N ILE A 155 3.26 8.65 1.75
CA ILE A 155 2.51 7.52 2.28
C ILE A 155 2.26 6.57 1.12
N LEU A 156 2.80 5.36 1.23
CA LEU A 156 2.74 4.31 0.24
C LEU A 156 1.79 3.21 0.72
N PHE A 157 1.00 2.68 -0.20
CA PHE A 157 0.03 1.62 0.05
C PHE A 157 0.18 0.50 -0.97
N ILE A 158 0.04 -0.73 -0.51
CA ILE A 158 -0.35 -1.85 -1.36
C ILE A 158 -1.66 -2.37 -0.81
N TYR A 159 -2.71 -2.44 -1.62
CA TYR A 159 -3.99 -2.95 -1.16
C TYR A 159 -4.76 -3.76 -2.22
N GLY A 160 -5.67 -4.60 -1.74
CA GLY A 160 -6.58 -5.42 -2.54
C GLY A 160 -7.28 -6.48 -1.69
N ALA A 161 -8.09 -7.33 -2.33
CA ALA A 161 -8.98 -8.30 -1.66
C ALA A 161 -8.31 -9.34 -0.76
N THR A 162 -6.98 -9.47 -0.83
CA THR A 162 -6.20 -10.36 0.04
C THR A 162 -4.92 -9.66 0.48
N GLU A 163 -4.21 -10.22 1.47
CA GLU A 163 -2.84 -9.77 1.74
C GLU A 163 -1.96 -9.93 0.49
N TYR A 164 -1.03 -8.98 0.28
CA TYR A 164 -0.14 -9.02 -0.86
C TYR A 164 0.79 -10.27 -0.80
N PRO A 165 0.75 -11.19 -1.79
CA PRO A 165 1.33 -12.53 -1.62
C PRO A 165 2.86 -12.58 -1.56
N SER A 166 3.56 -11.50 -1.96
CA SER A 166 5.01 -11.47 -2.02
C SER A 166 5.60 -10.40 -1.12
N TYR A 167 6.00 -10.78 0.10
CA TYR A 167 6.64 -9.86 1.04
C TYR A 167 7.84 -9.12 0.42
N GLY A 168 8.74 -9.85 -0.24
CA GLY A 168 9.94 -9.26 -0.86
C GLY A 168 9.62 -8.21 -1.91
N ALA A 169 8.66 -8.50 -2.80
CA ALA A 169 8.23 -7.54 -3.81
C ALA A 169 7.46 -6.36 -3.19
N GLY A 170 6.64 -6.60 -2.17
CA GLY A 170 5.93 -5.54 -1.46
C GLY A 170 6.90 -4.57 -0.78
N GLN A 171 7.96 -5.09 -0.17
CA GLN A 171 9.01 -4.27 0.44
C GLN A 171 9.83 -3.47 -0.59
N LEU A 172 9.96 -3.93 -1.85
CA LEU A 172 10.59 -3.14 -2.91
C LEU A 172 9.81 -1.86 -3.22
N PHE A 173 8.48 -1.95 -3.24
CA PHE A 173 7.62 -0.78 -3.40
C PHE A 173 7.60 0.09 -2.14
N LEU A 174 7.23 -0.48 -0.99
CA LEU A 174 7.03 0.25 0.26
C LEU A 174 8.32 0.96 0.74
N ASN A 175 9.49 0.34 0.57
CA ASN A 175 10.78 0.99 0.86
C ASN A 175 11.42 1.64 -0.38
N GLY A 176 10.70 1.73 -1.49
CA GLY A 176 11.20 2.25 -2.77
C GLY A 176 11.23 3.78 -2.85
N PHE A 177 10.51 4.48 -1.96
CA PHE A 177 10.46 5.94 -1.95
C PHE A 177 11.81 6.57 -1.62
N ARG A 178 12.15 7.66 -2.31
CA ARG A 178 13.34 8.47 -2.08
C ARG A 178 12.97 9.95 -2.11
N PHE A 179 13.35 10.64 -1.05
CA PHE A 179 13.40 12.10 -1.01
C PHE A 179 14.40 12.64 -2.04
N ASN A 180 14.25 13.93 -2.36
CA ASN A 180 15.22 14.70 -3.14
C ASN A 180 16.51 14.94 -2.33
#